data_AF-A0A974BKV7-F1
#
_entry.id   AF-A0A974BKV7-F1
#
_cell.length_a   1.000
_cell.length_b   1.000
_cell.length_c   1.000
_cell.angle_alpha   90.00
_cell.angle_beta   90.00
_cell.angle_gamma   90.00
#
_symmetry.space_group_name_H-M   'P 1'
#
loop_
_entity.id
_entity.type
_entity.pdbx_description
1 polymer ?
#
loop_
_entity_poly.entity_id
_entity_poly.type
_entity_poly.pdbx_seq_one_letter_code
_entity_poly.pdbx_strand_id
1 'polypeptide(L)'
;MNKNKENETINTNIVKMDPDNIDYNIIKEASEIINKGGVVVFPTETVYGIGADALNDEAVEKIFKSKGRPQDNPLIVHIADYSELYNLVSDIPENAKLLADEFWPGPLTMILNKKDILSDKITAGLQTAAIRLPINKIARALIRESKKPIAAPSANISGKPSPTEARHVIDDLMGKVDMIIDGGSTDIGLESTVVDMTSEVPMILRPGKVTKEDIINVLGKCDYDPSIIKNDDKLIPKSPGQKYRHYSPKARVILYKGPIEKIIEKINNDYEKFSSEGYKAGIMSTVQTDAYYIGKTKIMVGDRTKPLTISSNLFKVLRDFDHMGIDLILAEQVDDSGLGKAIMNRLSKASSQTIILRKSDTPLTQGESLWDRRNVPVRRWNMNILFVCTGNTCRSSMAEGILKFLLKENNIENINVSSAGISAFEGQQANENAIKVLINKGIDIKNHKARQLTEEIIKDTDLILTMTDGHKKIITSALPEYSDKVYTLKEYALIVNNERTENISLDIEDPYGMNIKTYEETENMIEEQLSKIIKALDKQ
;
A
#
# COMPACT_ATOMS: atom_id res chain seq x y z
N MET A 1 -48.57 29.17 13.98
CA MET A 1 -48.36 27.97 14.82
C MET A 1 -47.30 27.11 14.15
N ASN A 2 -46.04 27.30 14.53
CA ASN A 2 -44.94 26.43 14.11
C ASN A 2 -45.06 25.13 14.91
N LYS A 3 -45.48 24.04 14.25
CA LYS A 3 -45.35 22.70 14.83
C LYS A 3 -43.87 22.34 14.84
N ASN A 4 -43.34 22.19 16.05
CA ASN A 4 -42.09 21.51 16.35
C ASN A 4 -42.03 20.20 15.53
N LYS A 5 -41.10 20.11 14.56
CA LYS A 5 -40.60 18.82 14.11
C LYS A 5 -39.71 18.32 15.24
N GLU A 6 -40.28 17.52 16.12
CA GLU A 6 -39.50 16.67 17.02
C GLU A 6 -38.53 15.88 16.15
N ASN A 7 -37.23 16.07 16.37
CA ASN A 7 -36.21 15.19 15.82
C ASN A 7 -36.42 13.84 16.51
N GLU A 8 -37.20 12.94 15.91
CA GLU A 8 -37.23 11.54 16.28
C GLU A 8 -35.79 11.02 16.16
N THR A 9 -35.08 10.93 17.28
CA THR A 9 -33.80 10.24 17.35
C THR A 9 -34.07 8.76 17.06
N ILE A 10 -33.66 8.31 15.88
CA ILE A 10 -33.74 6.91 15.48
C ILE A 10 -32.89 6.10 16.45
N ASN A 11 -33.45 5.03 17.04
CA ASN A 11 -32.67 4.12 17.86
C ASN A 11 -31.94 3.12 16.96
N THR A 12 -30.67 3.38 16.65
CA THR A 12 -29.85 2.51 15.78
C THR A 12 -29.47 1.22 16.50
N ASN A 13 -29.91 0.08 15.98
CA ASN A 13 -29.48 -1.24 16.46
C ASN A 13 -28.11 -1.62 15.86
N ILE A 14 -27.16 -2.05 16.70
CA ILE A 14 -25.84 -2.54 16.24
C ILE A 14 -25.78 -4.04 16.48
N VAL A 15 -25.58 -4.80 15.42
CA VAL A 15 -25.52 -6.26 15.47
C VAL A 15 -24.19 -6.72 14.91
N LYS A 16 -23.53 -7.67 15.59
CA LYS A 16 -22.32 -8.30 15.08
C LYS A 16 -22.68 -9.48 14.19
N MET A 17 -21.94 -9.65 13.10
CA MET A 17 -22.12 -10.73 12.15
C MET A 17 -20.75 -11.30 11.80
N ASP A 18 -20.60 -12.62 11.96
CA ASP A 18 -19.42 -13.32 11.45
C ASP A 18 -19.60 -13.54 9.93
N PRO A 19 -18.71 -13.00 9.07
CA PRO A 19 -18.79 -13.22 7.62
C PRO A 19 -18.71 -14.69 7.21
N ASP A 20 -18.12 -15.57 8.03
CA ASP A 20 -17.99 -17.00 7.77
C ASP A 20 -19.09 -17.85 8.41
N ASN A 21 -19.87 -17.27 9.32
CA ASN A 21 -21.01 -17.93 9.96
C ASN A 21 -22.20 -16.96 10.10
N ILE A 22 -22.95 -16.81 9.01
CA ILE A 22 -24.05 -15.84 8.93
C ILE A 22 -25.24 -16.29 9.79
N ASP A 23 -25.63 -15.46 10.76
CA ASP A 23 -26.90 -15.59 11.47
C ASP A 23 -28.06 -15.07 10.62
N TYR A 24 -28.83 -16.00 10.06
CA TYR A 24 -29.97 -15.67 9.20
C TYR A 24 -31.13 -15.00 9.93
N ASN A 25 -31.22 -15.08 11.27
CA ASN A 25 -32.24 -14.34 12.00
C ASN A 25 -31.96 -12.84 11.94
N ILE A 26 -30.69 -12.43 12.11
CA ILE A 26 -30.28 -11.03 11.97
C ILE A 26 -30.48 -10.55 10.53
N ILE A 27 -30.16 -11.39 9.54
CA ILE A 27 -30.41 -11.06 8.11
C ILE A 27 -31.91 -10.84 7.86
N LYS A 28 -32.78 -11.67 8.45
CA LYS A 28 -34.23 -11.52 8.34
C LYS A 28 -34.73 -10.25 9.02
N GLU A 29 -34.24 -9.92 10.20
CA GLU A 29 -34.59 -8.66 10.87
C GLU A 29 -34.17 -7.44 10.02
N ALA A 30 -32.95 -7.47 9.48
CA ALA A 30 -32.45 -6.44 8.60
C ALA A 30 -33.28 -6.33 7.29
N SER A 31 -33.71 -7.46 6.72
CA SER A 31 -34.54 -7.45 5.52
C SER A 31 -35.95 -6.89 5.78
N GLU A 32 -36.52 -7.15 6.95
CA GLU A 32 -37.79 -6.56 7.37
C GLU A 32 -37.71 -5.04 7.50
N ILE A 33 -36.57 -4.52 7.99
CA ILE A 33 -36.30 -3.07 8.03
C ILE A 33 -36.29 -2.50 6.61
N ILE A 34 -35.52 -3.09 5.68
CA ILE A 34 -35.49 -2.67 4.27
C ILE A 34 -36.89 -2.71 3.66
N ASN A 35 -37.64 -3.78 3.90
CA ASN A 35 -38.99 -3.97 3.36
C ASN A 35 -40.02 -2.96 3.90
N LYS A 36 -39.83 -2.47 5.12
CA LYS A 36 -40.62 -1.38 5.72
C LYS A 36 -40.14 0.02 5.29
N GLY A 37 -39.18 0.12 4.36
CA GLY A 37 -38.62 1.38 3.88
C GLY A 37 -37.63 2.03 4.85
N GLY A 38 -37.03 1.24 5.75
CA GLY A 38 -35.93 1.64 6.62
C GLY A 38 -34.57 1.59 5.93
N VAL A 39 -33.52 1.88 6.70
CA VAL A 39 -32.13 2.00 6.26
C VAL A 39 -31.23 1.09 7.08
N VAL A 40 -30.50 0.21 6.41
CA VAL A 40 -29.55 -0.73 7.03
C VAL A 40 -28.15 -0.46 6.50
N VAL A 41 -27.17 -0.32 7.40
CA VAL A 41 -25.76 -0.31 7.03
C VAL A 41 -25.20 -1.73 7.08
N PHE A 42 -24.49 -2.13 6.03
CA PHE A 42 -23.93 -3.48 5.89
C PHE A 42 -22.52 -3.46 5.27
N PRO A 43 -21.67 -4.45 5.56
CA PRO A 43 -20.32 -4.56 5.00
C PRO A 43 -20.36 -5.02 3.54
N THR A 44 -19.35 -4.63 2.77
CA THR A 44 -19.00 -5.25 1.48
C THR A 44 -17.50 -5.58 1.46
N GLU A 45 -16.99 -6.21 0.40
CA GLU A 45 -15.55 -6.40 0.21
C GLU A 45 -14.81 -5.08 -0.05
N THR A 46 -15.55 -4.02 -0.42
CA THR A 46 -15.01 -2.68 -0.75
C THR A 46 -15.01 -1.72 0.43
N VAL A 47 -16.18 -1.23 0.79
CA VAL A 47 -16.46 -0.31 1.91
C VAL A 47 -17.86 -0.62 2.45
N TYR A 48 -18.18 -0.20 3.67
CA TYR A 48 -19.55 -0.33 4.20
C TYR A 48 -20.53 0.51 3.39
N GLY A 49 -21.70 -0.05 3.10
CA GLY A 49 -22.79 0.59 2.36
C GLY A 49 -23.97 0.96 3.27
N ILE A 50 -24.61 2.11 3.02
CA ILE A 50 -25.87 2.51 3.67
C ILE A 50 -27.03 2.21 2.72
N GLY A 51 -27.74 1.12 2.97
CA GLY A 51 -28.72 0.53 2.08
C GLY A 51 -30.16 0.93 2.37
N ALA A 52 -30.93 1.11 1.32
CA ALA A 52 -32.39 1.14 1.34
C ALA A 52 -32.94 0.47 0.07
N ASP A 53 -34.23 0.16 0.08
CA ASP A 53 -34.95 -0.38 -1.08
C ASP A 53 -34.80 0.54 -2.30
N ALA A 54 -34.19 0.04 -3.38
CA ALA A 54 -33.98 0.81 -4.62
C ALA A 54 -35.27 1.05 -5.41
N LEU A 55 -36.39 0.43 -5.05
CA LEU A 55 -37.67 0.64 -5.71
C LEU A 55 -38.58 1.59 -4.93
N ASN A 56 -38.09 2.12 -3.80
CA ASN A 56 -38.84 2.98 -2.90
C ASN A 56 -38.18 4.36 -2.74
N ASP A 57 -38.81 5.36 -3.35
CA ASP A 57 -38.36 6.76 -3.33
C ASP A 57 -38.23 7.37 -1.94
N GLU A 58 -39.11 7.00 -1.01
CA GLU A 58 -39.06 7.50 0.36
C GLU A 58 -37.89 6.89 1.12
N ALA A 59 -37.63 5.59 0.90
CA ALA A 59 -36.51 4.88 1.50
C ALA A 59 -35.17 5.41 0.97
N VAL A 60 -35.06 5.63 -0.34
CA VAL A 60 -33.89 6.26 -0.97
C VAL A 60 -33.66 7.67 -0.42
N GLU A 61 -34.71 8.46 -0.20
CA GLU A 61 -34.58 9.80 0.37
C GLU A 61 -34.01 9.79 1.80
N LYS A 62 -34.28 8.75 2.59
CA LYS A 62 -33.65 8.57 3.91
C LYS A 62 -32.15 8.39 3.82
N ILE A 63 -31.61 7.76 2.76
CA ILE A 63 -30.15 7.68 2.54
C ILE A 63 -29.56 9.08 2.38
N PHE A 64 -30.16 9.90 1.50
CA PHE A 64 -29.68 11.26 1.25
C PHE A 64 -29.73 12.11 2.52
N LYS A 65 -30.83 12.04 3.29
CA LYS A 65 -31.01 12.73 4.57
C LYS A 65 -29.97 12.30 5.61
N SER A 66 -29.79 11.00 5.80
CA SER A 66 -28.86 10.45 6.81
C SER A 66 -27.41 10.88 6.57
N LYS A 67 -27.00 10.95 5.29
CA LYS A 67 -25.64 11.34 4.90
C LYS A 67 -25.44 12.85 4.78
N GLY A 68 -26.50 13.64 4.64
CA GLY A 68 -26.41 15.02 4.13
C GLY A 68 -25.85 15.07 2.70
N ARG A 69 -26.27 14.14 1.84
CA ARG A 69 -25.75 13.99 0.47
C ARG A 69 -26.57 14.85 -0.52
N PRO A 70 -25.92 15.56 -1.47
CA PRO A 70 -26.63 16.21 -2.58
C PRO A 70 -27.41 15.22 -3.44
N GLN A 71 -28.61 15.60 -3.90
CA GLN A 71 -29.48 14.76 -4.72
C GLN A 71 -28.99 14.57 -6.17
N ASP A 72 -28.05 15.39 -6.63
CA ASP A 72 -27.51 15.33 -8.00
C ASP A 72 -26.42 14.25 -8.19
N ASN A 73 -26.23 13.37 -7.19
CA ASN A 73 -25.17 12.36 -7.21
C ASN A 73 -25.76 10.95 -7.15
N PRO A 74 -25.72 10.19 -8.27
CA PRO A 74 -26.41 8.91 -8.39
C PRO A 74 -25.96 7.88 -7.33
N LEU A 75 -26.76 6.86 -7.11
CA LEU A 75 -26.51 5.75 -6.19
C LEU A 75 -26.20 4.46 -6.96
N ILE A 76 -25.42 3.57 -6.35
CA ILE A 76 -25.16 2.24 -6.90
C ILE A 76 -26.24 1.29 -6.36
N VAL A 77 -26.90 0.59 -7.28
CA VAL A 77 -27.87 -0.46 -6.96
C VAL A 77 -27.13 -1.78 -6.85
N HIS A 78 -27.34 -2.47 -5.73
CA HIS A 78 -26.75 -3.77 -5.44
C HIS A 78 -27.81 -4.86 -5.65
N ILE A 79 -27.41 -5.90 -6.36
CA ILE A 79 -28.17 -7.12 -6.63
C ILE A 79 -27.49 -8.32 -5.97
N ALA A 80 -28.18 -9.45 -5.83
CA ALA A 80 -27.58 -10.67 -5.26
C ALA A 80 -27.41 -11.83 -6.25
N ASP A 81 -28.08 -11.74 -7.39
CA ASP A 81 -27.99 -12.68 -8.48
C ASP A 81 -27.94 -11.95 -9.83
N TYR A 82 -27.20 -12.51 -10.80
CA TYR A 82 -27.10 -11.93 -12.14
C TYR A 82 -28.47 -11.79 -12.81
N SER A 83 -29.39 -12.73 -12.59
CA SER A 83 -30.73 -12.70 -13.18
C SER A 83 -31.57 -11.49 -12.75
N GLU A 84 -31.28 -10.87 -11.61
CA GLU A 84 -31.95 -9.65 -11.15
C GLU A 84 -31.66 -8.46 -12.08
N LEU A 85 -30.52 -8.48 -12.79
CA LEU A 85 -30.13 -7.44 -13.74
C LEU A 85 -31.19 -7.25 -14.84
N TYR A 86 -31.77 -8.34 -15.35
CA TYR A 86 -32.78 -8.31 -16.41
C TYR A 86 -34.02 -7.50 -16.05
N ASN A 87 -34.34 -7.37 -14.75
CA ASN A 87 -35.48 -6.58 -14.29
C ASN A 87 -35.16 -5.09 -14.20
N LEU A 88 -33.88 -4.72 -14.09
CA LEU A 88 -33.42 -3.36 -13.78
C LEU A 88 -32.94 -2.56 -14.99
N VAL A 89 -32.43 -3.24 -16.03
CA VAL A 89 -31.82 -2.60 -17.20
C VAL A 89 -32.52 -2.99 -18.49
N SER A 90 -32.48 -2.09 -19.47
CA SER A 90 -33.20 -2.23 -20.75
C SER A 90 -32.47 -3.16 -21.72
N ASP A 91 -31.15 -3.10 -21.72
CA ASP A 91 -30.26 -3.93 -22.52
C ASP A 91 -29.00 -4.28 -21.71
N ILE A 92 -28.42 -5.45 -22.03
CA ILE A 92 -27.16 -5.90 -21.45
C ILE A 92 -26.20 -6.16 -22.62
N PRO A 93 -25.30 -5.20 -22.93
CA PRO A 93 -24.31 -5.36 -23.99
C PRO A 93 -23.44 -6.60 -23.77
N GLU A 94 -22.95 -7.21 -24.85
CA GLU A 94 -22.13 -8.42 -24.76
C GLU A 94 -20.86 -8.20 -23.93
N ASN A 95 -20.22 -7.03 -24.08
CA ASN A 95 -19.08 -6.63 -23.26
C ASN A 95 -19.42 -6.58 -21.75
N ALA A 96 -20.66 -6.22 -21.39
CA ALA A 96 -21.09 -6.21 -20.00
C ALA A 96 -21.30 -7.63 -19.44
N LYS A 97 -21.70 -8.58 -20.29
CA LYS A 97 -21.76 -10.00 -19.90
C LYS A 97 -20.37 -10.57 -19.66
N LEU A 98 -19.43 -10.33 -20.57
CA LEU A 98 -18.04 -10.77 -20.44
C LEU A 98 -17.38 -10.22 -19.16
N LEU A 99 -17.60 -8.94 -18.82
CA LEU A 99 -17.10 -8.38 -17.57
C LEU A 99 -17.83 -8.94 -16.33
N ALA A 100 -19.12 -9.24 -16.42
CA ALA A 100 -19.83 -9.87 -15.32
C ALA A 100 -19.33 -11.30 -15.08
N ASP A 101 -19.11 -12.08 -16.13
CA ASP A 101 -18.61 -13.46 -16.01
C ASP A 101 -17.23 -13.51 -15.33
N GLU A 102 -16.37 -12.51 -15.58
CA GLU A 102 -15.05 -12.43 -14.98
C GLU A 102 -15.04 -11.79 -13.57
N PHE A 103 -15.76 -10.69 -13.38
CA PHE A 103 -15.60 -9.83 -12.19
C PHE A 103 -16.80 -9.80 -11.25
N TRP A 104 -17.91 -10.46 -11.59
CA TRP A 104 -19.08 -10.59 -10.72
C TRP A 104 -19.27 -12.02 -10.21
N PRO A 105 -19.59 -12.22 -8.91
CA PRO A 105 -19.68 -11.20 -7.85
C PRO A 105 -18.31 -10.57 -7.52
N GLY A 106 -18.26 -9.26 -7.31
CA GLY A 106 -17.01 -8.58 -7.00
C GLY A 106 -17.01 -7.04 -7.06
N PRO A 107 -15.82 -6.43 -7.04
CA PRO A 107 -15.64 -4.99 -6.86
C PRO A 107 -15.74 -4.19 -8.18
N LEU A 108 -16.57 -4.66 -9.12
CA LEU A 108 -16.88 -3.97 -10.37
C LEU A 108 -18.32 -3.44 -10.34
N THR A 109 -18.51 -2.20 -10.80
CA THR A 109 -19.80 -1.57 -11.00
C THR A 109 -19.92 -1.18 -12.47
N MET A 110 -21.03 -1.58 -13.10
CA MET A 110 -21.30 -1.26 -14.51
C MET A 110 -22.44 -0.27 -14.61
N ILE A 111 -22.26 0.76 -15.43
CA ILE A 111 -23.33 1.71 -15.79
C ILE A 111 -23.99 1.20 -17.07
N LEU A 112 -25.30 0.99 -16.99
CA LEU A 112 -26.14 0.39 -18.04
C LEU A 112 -27.39 1.24 -18.23
N ASN A 113 -28.07 1.11 -19.37
CA ASN A 113 -29.34 1.80 -19.61
C ASN A 113 -30.43 1.24 -18.69
N LYS A 114 -31.07 2.10 -17.89
CA LYS A 114 -32.05 1.68 -16.88
C LYS A 114 -33.41 1.38 -17.51
N LYS A 115 -34.24 0.62 -16.79
CA LYS A 115 -35.70 0.57 -16.98
C LYS A 115 -36.39 1.58 -16.06
N ASP A 116 -37.64 1.92 -16.37
CA ASP A 116 -38.45 2.87 -15.59
C ASP A 116 -38.76 2.41 -14.15
N ILE A 117 -38.57 1.12 -13.86
CA ILE A 117 -38.72 0.59 -12.49
C ILE A 117 -37.71 1.22 -11.52
N LEU A 118 -36.55 1.68 -12.01
CA LEU A 118 -35.57 2.41 -11.20
C LEU A 118 -35.88 3.90 -11.23
N SER A 119 -36.19 4.43 -10.06
CA SER A 119 -36.49 5.84 -9.84
C SER A 119 -35.35 6.77 -10.27
N ASP A 120 -35.73 7.93 -10.80
CA ASP A 120 -34.82 9.02 -11.13
C ASP A 120 -34.10 9.59 -9.89
N LYS A 121 -34.62 9.36 -8.67
CA LYS A 121 -33.91 9.72 -7.43
C LYS A 121 -32.61 8.92 -7.26
N ILE A 122 -32.55 7.70 -7.78
CA ILE A 122 -31.35 6.85 -7.73
C ILE A 122 -30.35 7.29 -8.78
N THR A 123 -30.83 7.62 -9.97
CA THR A 123 -29.97 7.93 -11.12
C THR A 123 -29.68 9.42 -11.26
N ALA A 124 -30.17 10.25 -10.35
CA ALA A 124 -30.10 11.70 -10.43
C ALA A 124 -30.67 12.24 -11.76
N GLY A 125 -31.76 11.63 -12.26
CA GLY A 125 -32.40 11.95 -13.53
C GLY A 125 -31.71 11.39 -14.78
N LEU A 126 -30.61 10.64 -14.63
CA LEU A 126 -29.94 9.99 -15.76
C LEU A 126 -30.75 8.79 -16.27
N GLN A 127 -30.64 8.52 -17.57
CA GLN A 127 -31.22 7.32 -18.22
C GLN A 127 -30.41 6.04 -17.97
N THR A 128 -29.35 6.14 -17.16
CA THR A 128 -28.45 5.04 -16.86
C THR A 128 -28.42 4.77 -15.35
N ALA A 129 -28.19 3.52 -14.98
CA ALA A 129 -28.08 3.08 -13.59
C ALA A 129 -26.74 2.36 -13.38
N ALA A 130 -26.10 2.63 -12.23
CA ALA A 130 -24.90 1.94 -11.80
C ALA A 130 -25.30 0.68 -11.00
N ILE A 131 -24.98 -0.50 -11.52
CA ILE A 131 -25.33 -1.79 -10.92
C ILE A 131 -24.08 -2.53 -10.45
N ARG A 132 -24.20 -3.26 -9.33
CA ARG A 132 -23.13 -4.10 -8.80
C ARG A 132 -23.67 -5.38 -8.17
N LEU A 133 -22.96 -6.49 -8.39
CA LEU A 133 -23.13 -7.75 -7.67
C LEU A 133 -21.97 -7.90 -6.67
N PRO A 134 -22.10 -7.53 -5.38
CA PRO A 134 -20.99 -7.62 -4.42
C PRO A 134 -20.67 -9.08 -4.07
N ILE A 135 -19.39 -9.42 -3.84
CA ILE A 135 -18.99 -10.78 -3.43
C ILE A 135 -19.27 -11.07 -1.95
N ASN A 136 -19.38 -10.03 -1.12
CA ASN A 136 -19.60 -10.18 0.32
C ASN A 136 -20.87 -10.97 0.64
N LYS A 137 -20.72 -12.04 1.43
CA LYS A 137 -21.79 -12.98 1.76
C LYS A 137 -22.92 -12.33 2.57
N ILE A 138 -22.60 -11.42 3.49
CA ILE A 138 -23.58 -10.68 4.32
C ILE A 138 -24.42 -9.77 3.43
N ALA A 139 -23.78 -8.98 2.55
CA ALA A 139 -24.48 -8.11 1.60
C ALA A 139 -25.44 -8.91 0.71
N ARG A 140 -24.97 -10.02 0.12
CA ARG A 140 -25.81 -10.87 -0.73
C ARG A 140 -26.94 -11.55 0.03
N ALA A 141 -26.71 -11.98 1.27
CA ALA A 141 -27.75 -12.57 2.11
C ALA A 141 -28.85 -11.55 2.41
N LEU A 142 -28.49 -10.32 2.77
CA LEU A 142 -29.42 -9.22 3.00
C LEU A 142 -30.27 -8.91 1.75
N ILE A 143 -29.63 -8.78 0.58
CA ILE A 143 -30.35 -8.49 -0.68
C ILE A 143 -31.30 -9.63 -1.05
N ARG A 144 -30.86 -10.89 -0.95
CA ARG A 144 -31.70 -12.07 -1.22
C ARG A 144 -32.90 -12.16 -0.28
N GLU A 145 -32.67 -11.99 1.01
CA GLU A 145 -33.74 -12.08 2.01
C GLU A 145 -34.72 -10.93 1.87
N SER A 146 -34.23 -9.74 1.48
CA SER A 146 -35.08 -8.58 1.18
C SER A 146 -35.91 -8.78 -0.09
N LYS A 147 -35.46 -9.65 -1.01
CA LYS A 147 -36.08 -9.89 -2.34
C LYS A 147 -36.22 -8.60 -3.16
N LYS A 148 -35.29 -7.67 -2.96
CA LYS A 148 -35.30 -6.35 -3.56
C LYS A 148 -33.88 -5.88 -3.84
N PRO A 149 -33.66 -5.16 -4.95
CA PRO A 149 -32.39 -4.46 -5.18
C PRO A 149 -32.19 -3.39 -4.11
N ILE A 150 -30.96 -3.24 -3.62
CA ILE A 150 -30.63 -2.28 -2.55
C ILE A 150 -29.76 -1.15 -3.10
N ALA A 151 -30.25 0.08 -3.04
CA ALA A 151 -29.46 1.26 -3.35
C ALA A 151 -28.54 1.55 -2.16
N ALA A 152 -27.22 1.55 -2.39
CA ALA A 152 -26.25 1.73 -1.31
C ALA A 152 -25.00 2.51 -1.75
N PRO A 153 -24.87 3.81 -1.41
CA PRO A 153 -23.58 4.49 -1.41
C PRO A 153 -22.75 4.08 -0.17
N SER A 154 -21.50 4.56 -0.08
CA SER A 154 -20.67 4.39 1.13
C SER A 154 -21.35 4.91 2.40
N ALA A 155 -21.16 4.28 3.55
CA ALA A 155 -21.89 4.58 4.81
C ALA A 155 -21.26 5.69 5.68
N ASN A 156 -20.75 6.76 5.08
CA ASN A 156 -20.16 7.92 5.77
C ASN A 156 -21.05 9.18 5.71
N ILE A 157 -20.81 10.16 6.57
CA ILE A 157 -21.31 11.53 6.31
C ILE A 157 -20.66 12.05 5.02
N SER A 158 -21.45 12.73 4.17
CA SER A 158 -20.98 13.22 2.87
C SER A 158 -19.71 14.08 3.02
N GLY A 159 -18.68 13.78 2.24
CA GLY A 159 -17.37 14.45 2.27
C GLY A 159 -16.28 13.73 3.08
N LYS A 160 -16.64 13.01 4.16
CA LYS A 160 -15.68 12.26 5.01
C LYS A 160 -15.06 11.06 4.29
N PRO A 161 -13.94 10.48 4.77
CA PRO A 161 -13.40 9.21 4.29
C PRO A 161 -14.46 8.09 4.32
N SER A 162 -14.43 7.16 3.36
CA SER A 162 -15.39 6.06 3.35
C SER A 162 -15.14 5.09 4.51
N PRO A 163 -16.18 4.42 5.04
CA PRO A 163 -16.04 3.53 6.18
C PRO A 163 -15.60 2.13 5.77
N THR A 164 -14.48 1.66 6.32
CA THR A 164 -13.94 0.30 6.13
C THR A 164 -14.10 -0.62 7.35
N GLU A 165 -14.73 -0.15 8.43
CA GLU A 165 -15.04 -0.90 9.66
C GLU A 165 -16.29 -0.30 10.31
N ALA A 166 -17.00 -1.08 11.13
CA ALA A 166 -18.25 -0.63 11.76
C ALA A 166 -18.07 0.61 12.64
N ARG A 167 -16.93 0.76 13.31
CA ARG A 167 -16.63 1.96 14.12
C ARG A 167 -16.71 3.25 13.30
N HIS A 168 -16.21 3.24 12.06
CA HIS A 168 -16.31 4.39 11.16
C HIS A 168 -17.76 4.77 10.84
N VAL A 169 -18.65 3.77 10.74
CA VAL A 169 -20.08 3.97 10.52
C VAL A 169 -20.72 4.54 11.77
N ILE A 170 -20.41 3.99 12.95
CA ILE A 170 -20.93 4.44 14.24
C ILE A 170 -20.60 5.92 14.46
N ASP A 171 -19.35 6.33 14.21
CA ASP A 171 -18.91 7.73 14.32
C ASP A 171 -19.71 8.71 13.45
N ASP A 172 -20.30 8.23 12.34
CA ASP A 172 -20.94 9.06 11.32
C ASP A 172 -22.48 9.00 11.35
N LEU A 173 -23.04 7.82 11.60
CA LEU A 173 -24.43 7.46 11.33
C LEU A 173 -25.19 6.89 12.53
N MET A 174 -24.57 6.73 13.69
CA MET A 174 -25.28 6.37 14.92
C MET A 174 -26.41 7.38 15.19
N GLY A 175 -27.61 6.86 15.43
CA GLY A 175 -28.82 7.66 15.63
C GLY A 175 -29.48 8.17 14.34
N LYS A 176 -28.99 7.77 13.16
CA LYS A 176 -29.51 8.20 11.84
C LYS A 176 -29.97 7.06 10.94
N VAL A 177 -29.63 5.83 11.28
CA VAL A 177 -29.98 4.61 10.52
C VAL A 177 -30.64 3.61 11.45
N ASP A 178 -31.45 2.71 10.92
CA ASP A 178 -32.21 1.76 11.75
C ASP A 178 -31.30 0.65 12.29
N MET A 179 -30.36 0.15 11.48
CA MET A 179 -29.44 -0.92 11.86
C MET A 179 -28.04 -0.76 11.27
N ILE A 180 -27.02 -1.16 12.01
CA ILE A 180 -25.63 -1.34 11.56
C ILE A 180 -25.25 -2.80 11.78
N ILE A 181 -24.96 -3.51 10.69
CA ILE A 181 -24.39 -4.86 10.72
C ILE A 181 -22.87 -4.74 10.75
N ASP A 182 -22.25 -5.01 11.90
CA ASP A 182 -20.80 -5.07 12.07
C ASP A 182 -20.27 -6.43 11.60
N GLY A 183 -19.69 -6.45 10.39
CA GLY A 183 -19.04 -7.61 9.82
C GLY A 183 -17.51 -7.51 9.79
N GLY A 184 -16.92 -6.70 10.68
CA GLY A 184 -15.46 -6.50 10.73
C GLY A 184 -14.92 -5.53 9.67
N SER A 185 -13.63 -5.64 9.37
CA SER A 185 -12.97 -4.77 8.40
C SER A 185 -13.18 -5.25 6.96
N THR A 186 -13.27 -4.32 6.01
CA THR A 186 -13.39 -4.64 4.58
C THR A 186 -12.05 -4.98 3.95
N ASP A 187 -12.02 -5.95 3.04
CA ASP A 187 -10.78 -6.48 2.46
C ASP A 187 -10.03 -5.49 1.56
N ILE A 188 -10.74 -4.78 0.67
CA ILE A 188 -10.13 -3.91 -0.34
C ILE A 188 -9.89 -2.50 0.20
N GLY A 189 -10.83 -1.98 1.00
CA GLY A 189 -10.80 -0.65 1.62
C GLY A 189 -10.99 0.54 0.69
N LEU A 190 -11.26 0.30 -0.60
CA LEU A 190 -11.61 1.31 -1.60
C LEU A 190 -12.93 0.94 -2.28
N GLU A 191 -13.66 1.93 -2.78
CA GLU A 191 -14.89 1.67 -3.52
C GLU A 191 -14.62 0.94 -4.84
N SER A 192 -15.66 0.28 -5.36
CA SER A 192 -15.64 -0.45 -6.62
C SER A 192 -15.16 0.40 -7.80
N THR A 193 -14.53 -0.27 -8.76
CA THR A 193 -14.29 0.29 -10.09
C THR A 193 -15.63 0.54 -10.75
N VAL A 194 -15.84 1.73 -11.34
CA VAL A 194 -17.08 2.06 -12.07
C VAL A 194 -16.75 2.21 -13.55
N VAL A 195 -17.43 1.45 -14.39
CA VAL A 195 -17.24 1.44 -15.85
C VAL A 195 -18.54 1.80 -16.55
N ASP A 196 -18.47 2.78 -17.45
CA ASP A 196 -19.53 3.13 -18.38
C ASP A 196 -19.56 2.13 -19.54
N MET A 197 -20.64 1.34 -19.62
CA MET A 197 -20.85 0.33 -20.67
C MET A 197 -21.80 0.81 -21.77
N THR A 198 -22.18 2.09 -21.75
CA THR A 198 -23.15 2.65 -22.71
C THR A 198 -22.50 3.14 -24.02
N SER A 199 -21.18 3.29 -24.03
CA SER A 199 -20.40 3.64 -25.22
C SER A 199 -19.70 2.45 -25.85
N GLU A 200 -19.30 2.60 -27.12
CA GLU A 200 -18.60 1.54 -27.87
C GLU A 200 -17.26 1.14 -27.23
N VAL A 201 -16.55 2.10 -26.66
CA VAL A 201 -15.36 1.87 -25.83
C VAL A 201 -15.78 2.00 -24.36
N PRO A 202 -15.63 0.95 -23.53
CA PRO A 202 -15.90 1.04 -22.10
C PRO A 202 -15.01 2.07 -21.42
N MET A 203 -15.59 2.94 -20.61
CA MET A 203 -14.85 4.00 -19.92
C MET A 203 -14.89 3.84 -18.41
N ILE A 204 -13.74 3.71 -17.77
CA ILE A 204 -13.64 3.78 -16.31
C ILE A 204 -13.97 5.21 -15.88
N LEU A 205 -15.02 5.38 -15.07
CA LEU A 205 -15.42 6.64 -14.46
C LEU A 205 -14.88 6.79 -13.03
N ARG A 206 -14.57 5.66 -12.38
CA ARG A 206 -13.91 5.62 -11.08
C ARG A 206 -12.95 4.44 -11.00
N PRO A 207 -11.64 4.66 -10.79
CA PRO A 207 -10.70 3.57 -10.59
C PRO A 207 -10.92 2.91 -9.21
N GLY A 208 -10.78 1.59 -9.17
CA GLY A 208 -10.93 0.74 -7.99
C GLY A 208 -10.04 -0.51 -8.11
N LYS A 209 -10.47 -1.64 -7.53
CA LYS A 209 -9.68 -2.88 -7.52
C LYS A 209 -9.54 -3.54 -8.89
N VAL A 210 -10.59 -3.51 -9.72
CA VAL A 210 -10.51 -3.95 -11.12
C VAL A 210 -9.84 -2.85 -11.92
N THR A 211 -8.67 -3.13 -12.47
CA THR A 211 -7.81 -2.15 -13.13
C THR A 211 -8.17 -1.95 -14.60
N LYS A 212 -7.59 -0.93 -15.25
CA LYS A 212 -7.77 -0.73 -16.70
C LYS A 212 -7.20 -1.91 -17.47
N GLU A 213 -6.07 -2.41 -17.00
CA GLU A 213 -5.36 -3.55 -17.56
C GLU A 213 -6.23 -4.81 -17.49
N ASP A 214 -6.90 -5.06 -16.35
CA ASP A 214 -7.84 -6.18 -16.20
C ASP A 214 -8.99 -6.10 -17.22
N ILE A 215 -9.58 -4.92 -17.43
CA ILE A 215 -10.68 -4.74 -18.39
C ILE A 215 -10.18 -4.91 -19.83
N ILE A 216 -8.99 -4.40 -20.16
CA ILE A 216 -8.37 -4.61 -21.48
C ILE A 216 -8.11 -6.09 -21.74
N ASN A 217 -7.69 -6.85 -20.73
CA ASN A 217 -7.45 -8.29 -20.89
C ASN A 217 -8.73 -9.05 -21.27
N VAL A 218 -9.89 -8.61 -20.78
CA VAL A 218 -11.19 -9.24 -21.10
C VAL A 218 -11.78 -8.72 -22.42
N LEU A 219 -11.74 -7.40 -22.65
CA LEU A 219 -12.48 -6.75 -23.74
C LEU A 219 -11.61 -6.27 -24.91
N GLY A 220 -10.29 -6.32 -24.78
CA GLY A 220 -9.33 -5.77 -25.74
C GLY A 220 -9.25 -4.24 -25.79
N LYS A 221 -10.20 -3.52 -25.18
CA LYS A 221 -10.23 -2.05 -25.15
C LYS A 221 -10.92 -1.53 -23.89
N CYS A 222 -10.35 -0.47 -23.33
CA CYS A 222 -10.93 0.33 -22.26
C CYS A 222 -10.17 1.65 -22.17
N ASP A 223 -10.82 2.72 -21.72
CA ASP A 223 -10.18 3.99 -21.42
C ASP A 223 -10.64 4.59 -20.09
N TYR A 224 -9.91 5.60 -19.62
CA TYR A 224 -10.35 6.42 -18.49
C TYR A 224 -11.20 7.57 -19.01
N ASP A 225 -12.28 7.88 -18.30
CA ASP A 225 -13.04 9.09 -18.56
C ASP A 225 -12.14 10.33 -18.42
N PRO A 226 -12.24 11.33 -19.33
CA PRO A 226 -11.42 12.53 -19.28
C PRO A 226 -11.47 13.27 -17.94
N SER A 227 -12.57 13.19 -17.19
CA SER A 227 -12.70 13.81 -15.85
C SER A 227 -11.78 13.19 -14.79
N ILE A 228 -11.28 11.98 -15.00
CA ILE A 228 -10.27 11.36 -14.12
C ILE A 228 -8.90 11.98 -14.40
N ILE A 229 -8.66 12.38 -15.65
CA ILE A 229 -7.38 12.91 -16.13
C ILE A 229 -7.31 14.43 -15.90
N LYS A 230 -8.44 15.14 -16.05
CA LYS A 230 -8.59 16.59 -15.89
C LYS A 230 -9.52 16.86 -14.71
N ASN A 231 -9.01 17.48 -13.64
CA ASN A 231 -9.82 18.06 -12.56
C ASN A 231 -10.62 19.26 -13.12
N ASP A 232 -11.73 19.01 -13.81
CA ASP A 232 -12.64 20.05 -14.30
C ASP A 232 -14.00 19.94 -13.59
N ASP A 233 -14.28 20.90 -12.70
CA ASP A 233 -15.47 20.95 -11.84
C ASP A 233 -16.78 21.22 -12.61
N LYS A 234 -16.72 21.47 -13.93
CA LYS A 234 -17.89 21.80 -14.76
C LYS A 234 -18.65 20.59 -15.32
N LEU A 235 -18.19 19.35 -15.11
CA LEU A 235 -18.83 18.15 -15.65
C LEU A 235 -19.99 17.64 -14.77
N ILE A 236 -21.11 17.25 -15.40
CA ILE A 236 -22.22 16.57 -14.73
C ILE A 236 -21.74 15.15 -14.34
N PRO A 237 -21.82 14.74 -13.07
CA PRO A 237 -21.26 13.47 -12.62
C PRO A 237 -22.12 12.31 -13.13
N LYS A 238 -21.52 11.45 -13.95
CA LYS A 238 -22.13 10.19 -14.39
C LYS A 238 -22.06 9.09 -13.32
N SER A 239 -21.17 9.25 -12.33
CA SER A 239 -20.94 8.28 -11.27
C SER A 239 -20.58 8.91 -9.92
N PRO A 240 -20.72 8.17 -8.81
CA PRO A 240 -20.35 8.66 -7.49
C PRO A 240 -18.86 8.99 -7.37
N GLY A 241 -18.57 10.20 -6.86
CA GLY A 241 -17.22 10.61 -6.45
C GLY A 241 -16.49 11.50 -7.46
N GLN A 242 -17.16 12.06 -8.48
CA GLN A 242 -16.53 12.88 -9.53
C GLN A 242 -16.52 14.40 -9.26
N LYS A 243 -17.48 14.97 -8.52
CA LYS A 243 -17.72 16.43 -8.46
C LYS A 243 -17.35 17.15 -7.16
N TYR A 244 -17.50 16.51 -6.00
CA TYR A 244 -17.33 17.16 -4.70
C TYR A 244 -15.98 16.83 -4.06
N ARG A 245 -15.53 17.68 -3.13
CA ARG A 245 -14.41 17.33 -2.25
C ARG A 245 -14.82 16.08 -1.45
N HIS A 246 -14.23 14.95 -1.82
CA HIS A 246 -14.57 13.63 -1.33
C HIS A 246 -13.36 13.05 -0.59
N TYR A 247 -13.64 12.22 0.42
CA TYR A 247 -12.64 11.52 1.21
C TYR A 247 -11.75 12.39 2.10
N SER A 248 -12.15 13.65 2.35
CA SER A 248 -11.35 14.56 3.16
C SER A 248 -11.57 14.27 4.65
N PRO A 249 -10.53 13.88 5.41
CA PRO A 249 -10.61 13.87 6.87
C PRO A 249 -10.76 15.31 7.41
N LYS A 250 -10.97 15.46 8.73
CA LYS A 250 -10.94 16.79 9.38
C LYS A 250 -9.54 17.40 9.27
N ALA A 251 -8.50 16.58 9.44
CA ALA A 251 -7.12 16.98 9.24
C ALA A 251 -6.88 17.41 7.78
N ARG A 252 -6.05 18.44 7.57
CA ARG A 252 -5.67 18.83 6.20
C ARG A 252 -4.61 17.87 5.67
N VAL A 253 -4.89 17.24 4.54
CA VAL A 253 -3.92 16.36 3.87
C VAL A 253 -3.06 17.17 2.90
N ILE A 254 -1.75 17.00 2.99
CA ILE A 254 -0.74 17.50 2.04
C ILE A 254 -0.10 16.29 1.36
N LEU A 255 -0.21 16.22 0.03
CA LEU A 255 0.30 15.10 -0.77
C LEU A 255 1.63 15.47 -1.43
N TYR A 256 2.69 14.70 -1.15
CA TYR A 256 4.02 14.90 -1.70
C TYR A 256 4.27 13.95 -2.87
N LYS A 257 4.59 14.51 -4.05
CA LYS A 257 4.85 13.78 -5.29
C LYS A 257 6.26 14.04 -5.78
N GLY A 258 6.98 13.02 -6.26
CA GLY A 258 8.36 13.15 -6.73
C GLY A 258 9.25 11.96 -6.38
N PRO A 259 10.58 12.07 -6.59
CA PRO A 259 11.54 11.08 -6.13
C PRO A 259 11.42 10.83 -4.63
N ILE A 260 11.47 9.57 -4.20
CA ILE A 260 11.15 9.15 -2.84
C ILE A 260 12.07 9.82 -1.81
N GLU A 261 13.34 10.03 -2.15
CA GLU A 261 14.34 10.68 -1.29
C GLU A 261 13.99 12.15 -1.05
N LYS A 262 13.51 12.84 -2.09
CA LYS A 262 13.04 14.24 -1.98
C LYS A 262 11.76 14.35 -1.18
N ILE A 263 10.86 13.38 -1.31
CA ILE A 263 9.64 13.30 -0.49
C ILE A 263 10.02 13.16 0.98
N ILE A 264 10.90 12.21 1.32
CA ILE A 264 11.36 11.98 2.70
C ILE A 264 12.00 13.23 3.29
N GLU A 265 12.94 13.86 2.55
CA GLU A 265 13.60 15.10 2.96
C GLU A 265 12.57 16.21 3.24
N LYS A 266 11.66 16.43 2.29
CA LYS A 266 10.67 17.51 2.38
C LYS A 266 9.67 17.27 3.52
N ILE A 267 9.18 16.04 3.69
CA ILE A 267 8.26 15.68 4.77
C ILE A 267 8.93 15.87 6.12
N ASN A 268 10.19 15.47 6.30
CA ASN A 268 10.91 15.71 7.55
C ASN A 268 11.00 17.21 7.87
N ASN A 269 11.41 18.03 6.89
CA ASN A 269 11.52 19.47 7.05
C ASN A 269 10.15 20.13 7.34
N ASP A 270 9.10 19.72 6.63
CA ASP A 270 7.75 20.26 6.85
C ASP A 270 7.16 19.83 8.18
N TYR A 271 7.43 18.61 8.63
CA TYR A 271 7.01 18.14 9.96
C TYR A 271 7.59 19.04 11.06
N GLU A 272 8.90 19.29 11.04
CA GLU A 272 9.55 20.17 12.04
C GLU A 272 9.03 21.60 11.95
N LYS A 273 8.90 22.13 10.72
CA LYS A 273 8.35 23.45 10.48
C LYS A 273 6.95 23.60 11.06
N PHE A 274 6.02 22.72 10.68
CA PHE A 274 4.64 22.81 11.14
C PHE A 274 4.52 22.58 12.65
N SER A 275 5.34 21.69 13.21
CA SER A 275 5.42 21.49 14.66
C SER A 275 5.87 22.77 15.37
N SER A 276 6.86 23.49 14.83
CA SER A 276 7.33 24.77 15.39
C SER A 276 6.28 25.89 15.28
N GLU A 277 5.39 25.81 14.28
CA GLU A 277 4.25 26.72 14.09
C GLU A 277 3.04 26.36 14.97
N GLY A 278 3.14 25.30 15.79
CA GLY A 278 2.10 24.88 16.74
C GLY A 278 1.06 23.92 16.18
N TYR A 279 1.23 23.41 14.95
CA TYR A 279 0.34 22.39 14.38
C TYR A 279 0.73 21.00 14.85
N LYS A 280 -0.26 20.14 15.09
CA LYS A 280 -0.05 18.69 15.25
C LYS A 280 0.05 18.04 13.89
N ALA A 281 1.27 17.78 13.44
CA ALA A 281 1.53 17.06 12.19
C ALA A 281 1.55 15.54 12.41
N GLY A 282 1.06 14.79 11.42
CA GLY A 282 1.15 13.32 11.36
C GLY A 282 1.61 12.87 9.97
N ILE A 283 2.49 11.89 9.91
CA ILE A 283 3.04 11.38 8.65
C ILE A 283 2.34 10.09 8.25
N MET A 284 1.75 10.06 7.06
CA MET A 284 1.26 8.82 6.44
C MET A 284 2.41 8.19 5.64
N SER A 285 3.16 7.30 6.30
CA SER A 285 4.34 6.64 5.77
C SER A 285 3.99 5.30 5.10
N THR A 286 4.96 4.73 4.39
CA THR A 286 4.90 3.36 3.86
C THR A 286 5.99 2.50 4.49
N VAL A 287 5.93 1.17 4.35
CA VAL A 287 7.00 0.26 4.83
C VAL A 287 8.39 0.73 4.38
N GLN A 288 8.50 1.21 3.14
CA GLN A 288 9.76 1.65 2.54
C GLN A 288 10.32 2.95 3.16
N THR A 289 9.49 3.76 3.78
CA THR A 289 9.84 5.12 4.21
C THR A 289 9.72 5.35 5.72
N ASP A 290 9.04 4.47 6.44
CA ASP A 290 8.72 4.67 7.85
C ASP A 290 9.96 4.91 8.73
N ALA A 291 11.04 4.17 8.47
CA ALA A 291 12.31 4.26 9.20
C ALA A 291 12.98 5.65 9.08
N TYR A 292 12.62 6.48 8.09
CA TYR A 292 13.20 7.82 7.90
C TYR A 292 12.47 8.93 8.67
N TYR A 293 11.41 8.60 9.43
CA TYR A 293 10.63 9.55 10.23
C TYR A 293 10.74 9.25 11.73
N ILE A 294 11.96 9.02 12.22
CA ILE A 294 12.23 8.69 13.63
C ILE A 294 11.82 9.87 14.54
N GLY A 295 11.17 9.56 15.66
CA GLY A 295 10.73 10.56 16.65
C GLY A 295 9.51 11.38 16.23
N LYS A 296 8.89 11.08 15.08
CA LYS A 296 7.74 11.80 14.55
C LYS A 296 6.45 11.00 14.71
N THR A 297 5.32 11.71 14.86
CA THR A 297 4.00 11.09 14.86
C THR A 297 3.69 10.58 13.45
N LYS A 298 3.51 9.26 13.31
CA LYS A 298 3.34 8.61 12.01
C LYS A 298 2.43 7.39 12.10
N ILE A 299 1.80 7.07 10.98
CA ILE A 299 1.07 5.82 10.78
C ILE A 299 1.51 5.24 9.45
N MET A 300 1.98 3.99 9.47
CA MET A 300 2.32 3.23 8.28
C MET A 300 1.03 2.75 7.60
N VAL A 301 0.76 3.23 6.39
CA VAL A 301 -0.46 2.86 5.65
C VAL A 301 -0.34 1.50 4.98
N GLY A 302 0.88 1.06 4.64
CA GLY A 302 1.11 -0.25 4.05
C GLY A 302 2.40 -0.34 3.25
N ASP A 303 2.50 -1.41 2.46
CA ASP A 303 3.68 -1.78 1.68
C ASP A 303 3.48 -1.42 0.19
N ARG A 304 4.39 -0.62 -0.38
CA ARG A 304 4.34 -0.23 -1.81
C ARG A 304 4.44 -1.42 -2.75
N THR A 305 5.08 -2.52 -2.33
CA THR A 305 5.18 -3.76 -3.13
C THR A 305 3.93 -4.62 -3.04
N LYS A 306 3.04 -4.32 -2.08
CA LYS A 306 1.74 -4.99 -1.89
C LYS A 306 0.62 -3.94 -1.81
N PRO A 307 0.24 -3.30 -2.93
CA PRO A 307 -0.68 -2.15 -2.93
C PRO A 307 -2.02 -2.39 -2.24
N LEU A 308 -2.49 -3.65 -2.16
CA LEU A 308 -3.70 -4.00 -1.44
C LEU A 308 -3.63 -3.66 0.06
N THR A 309 -2.44 -3.75 0.66
CA THR A 309 -2.23 -3.35 2.06
C THR A 309 -2.41 -1.84 2.26
N ILE A 310 -2.11 -1.04 1.24
CA ILE A 310 -2.31 0.41 1.28
C ILE A 310 -3.79 0.74 1.07
N SER A 311 -4.43 0.12 0.07
CA SER A 311 -5.85 0.35 -0.20
C SER A 311 -6.75 -0.04 0.98
N SER A 312 -6.47 -1.18 1.62
CA SER A 312 -7.27 -1.67 2.76
C SER A 312 -7.21 -0.74 3.97
N ASN A 313 -6.06 -0.07 4.15
CA ASN A 313 -5.82 0.81 5.30
C ASN A 313 -6.05 2.30 5.01
N LEU A 314 -6.11 2.74 3.75
CA LEU A 314 -6.08 4.17 3.40
C LEU A 314 -7.11 5.00 4.18
N PHE A 315 -8.40 4.63 4.11
CA PHE A 315 -9.44 5.39 4.80
C PHE A 315 -9.40 5.20 6.32
N LYS A 316 -8.96 4.03 6.80
CA LYS A 316 -8.74 3.78 8.22
C LYS A 316 -7.70 4.74 8.78
N VAL A 317 -6.52 4.83 8.16
CA VAL A 317 -5.43 5.72 8.59
C VAL A 317 -5.85 7.19 8.55
N LEU A 318 -6.59 7.62 7.51
CA LEU A 318 -7.12 8.99 7.47
C LEU A 318 -8.05 9.29 8.67
N ARG A 319 -8.84 8.31 9.11
CA ARG A 319 -9.73 8.44 10.28
C ARG A 319 -8.98 8.29 11.60
N ASP A 320 -7.96 7.43 11.68
CA ASP A 320 -7.10 7.29 12.85
C ASP A 320 -6.41 8.63 13.16
N PHE A 321 -5.95 9.37 12.14
CA PHE A 321 -5.40 10.72 12.32
C PHE A 321 -6.43 11.72 12.87
N ASP A 322 -7.69 11.66 12.43
CA ASP A 322 -8.76 12.49 12.99
C ASP A 322 -9.02 12.15 14.47
N HIS A 323 -8.96 10.87 14.85
CA HIS A 323 -9.10 10.43 16.25
C HIS A 323 -7.90 10.85 17.10
N MET A 324 -6.70 10.89 16.51
CA MET A 324 -5.49 11.40 17.16
C MET A 324 -5.47 12.93 17.29
N GLY A 325 -6.43 13.63 16.68
CA GLY A 325 -6.49 15.09 16.68
C GLY A 325 -5.31 15.73 15.92
N ILE A 326 -4.86 15.09 14.84
CA ILE A 326 -3.86 15.65 13.92
C ILE A 326 -4.49 16.77 13.09
N ASP A 327 -3.76 17.89 12.96
CA ASP A 327 -4.18 19.05 12.17
C ASP A 327 -3.75 18.90 10.70
N LEU A 328 -2.56 18.32 10.47
CA LEU A 328 -1.92 18.20 9.16
C LEU A 328 -1.43 16.77 8.92
N ILE A 329 -1.92 16.12 7.86
CA ILE A 329 -1.43 14.81 7.41
C ILE A 329 -0.46 15.02 6.25
N LEU A 330 0.80 14.64 6.45
CA LEU A 330 1.85 14.66 5.43
C LEU A 330 1.89 13.28 4.77
N ALA A 331 1.34 13.18 3.55
CA ALA A 331 1.14 11.91 2.86
C ALA A 331 2.05 11.78 1.63
N GLU A 332 2.63 10.61 1.47
CA GLU A 332 3.49 10.28 0.33
C GLU A 332 2.68 9.81 -0.87
N GLN A 333 3.15 10.10 -2.09
CA GLN A 333 2.64 9.40 -3.27
C GLN A 333 3.01 7.93 -3.23
N VAL A 334 2.16 7.08 -3.80
CA VAL A 334 2.47 5.70 -4.18
C VAL A 334 2.60 5.59 -5.69
N ASP A 335 2.99 4.43 -6.19
CA ASP A 335 3.00 4.16 -7.64
C ASP A 335 1.60 4.36 -8.23
N ASP A 336 1.52 4.97 -9.42
CA ASP A 336 0.26 5.36 -10.08
C ASP A 336 -0.16 4.36 -11.18
N SER A 337 0.21 3.09 -11.01
CA SER A 337 -0.13 1.97 -11.90
C SER A 337 -1.04 0.95 -11.19
N GLY A 338 -1.84 0.20 -11.97
CA GLY A 338 -2.78 -0.80 -11.44
C GLY A 338 -3.67 -0.25 -10.30
N LEU A 339 -3.69 -0.94 -9.16
CA LEU A 339 -4.43 -0.52 -7.95
C LEU A 339 -3.92 0.82 -7.38
N GLY A 340 -2.65 1.15 -7.62
CA GLY A 340 -2.04 2.42 -7.27
C GLY A 340 -2.80 3.62 -7.84
N LYS A 341 -3.35 3.48 -9.05
CA LYS A 341 -4.23 4.49 -9.67
C LYS A 341 -5.44 4.83 -8.81
N ALA A 342 -6.07 3.81 -8.22
CA ALA A 342 -7.23 3.99 -7.35
C ALA A 342 -6.83 4.65 -6.03
N ILE A 343 -5.72 4.21 -5.42
CA ILE A 343 -5.18 4.80 -4.19
C ILE A 343 -4.88 6.29 -4.41
N MET A 344 -4.12 6.61 -5.45
CA MET A 344 -3.75 7.98 -5.79
C MET A 344 -4.95 8.84 -6.17
N ASN A 345 -5.98 8.28 -6.80
CA ASN A 345 -7.23 8.98 -7.06
C ASN A 345 -7.91 9.41 -5.74
N ARG A 346 -7.99 8.53 -4.75
CA ARG A 346 -8.59 8.86 -3.44
C ARG A 346 -7.74 9.84 -2.65
N LEU A 347 -6.43 9.59 -2.58
CA LEU A 347 -5.51 10.44 -1.82
C LEU A 347 -5.40 11.85 -2.42
N SER A 348 -5.43 11.97 -3.76
CA SER A 348 -5.44 13.29 -4.42
C SER A 348 -6.75 14.05 -4.22
N LYS A 349 -7.89 13.37 -4.05
CA LYS A 349 -9.18 14.00 -3.73
C LYS A 349 -9.30 14.38 -2.25
N ALA A 350 -8.65 13.60 -1.37
CA ALA A 350 -8.55 13.93 0.04
C ALA A 350 -7.59 15.10 0.30
N SER A 351 -6.56 15.28 -0.54
CA SER A 351 -5.54 16.31 -0.37
C SER A 351 -6.08 17.71 -0.58
N SER A 352 -5.75 18.59 0.37
CA SER A 352 -5.99 20.04 0.27
C SER A 352 -4.90 20.75 -0.52
N GLN A 353 -3.73 20.13 -0.61
CA GLN A 353 -2.55 20.66 -1.25
C GLN A 353 -1.74 19.49 -1.82
N THR A 354 -1.16 19.69 -3.01
CA THR A 354 -0.20 18.76 -3.60
C THR A 354 1.12 19.50 -3.84
N ILE A 355 2.22 18.94 -3.33
CA ILE A 355 3.58 19.44 -3.53
C ILE A 355 4.28 18.53 -4.52
N ILE A 356 4.72 19.08 -5.66
CA ILE A 356 5.43 18.35 -6.69
C ILE A 356 6.92 18.68 -6.60
N LEU A 357 7.71 17.66 -6.25
CA LEU A 357 9.15 17.69 -6.13
C LEU A 357 9.73 17.13 -7.42
N ARG A 358 10.40 17.99 -8.20
CA ARG A 358 11.05 17.60 -9.45
C ARG A 358 12.51 17.22 -9.18
N LYS A 359 13.09 16.38 -10.05
CA LYS A 359 14.54 16.35 -10.20
C LYS A 359 14.95 17.75 -10.69
N SER A 360 15.90 18.42 -10.04
CA SER A 360 16.35 19.75 -10.50
C SER A 360 17.11 19.62 -11.83
N ASP A 361 16.82 20.49 -12.80
CA ASP A 361 17.59 20.64 -14.07
C ASP A 361 18.88 21.45 -13.88
N THR A 362 19.40 21.53 -12.65
CA THR A 362 20.65 22.21 -12.31
C THR A 362 21.40 21.29 -11.35
N PRO A 363 22.72 21.05 -11.57
CA PRO A 363 23.52 20.33 -10.61
C PRO A 363 23.39 21.05 -9.28
N LEU A 364 23.09 20.31 -8.22
CA LEU A 364 23.26 20.80 -6.87
C LEU A 364 24.67 21.39 -6.80
N THR A 365 24.74 22.69 -6.55
CA THR A 365 25.97 23.43 -6.31
C THR A 365 26.79 22.68 -5.27
N GLN A 366 28.09 22.57 -5.53
CA GLN A 366 29.10 22.04 -4.62
C GLN A 366 28.77 22.37 -3.17
N GLY A 367 28.53 21.35 -2.33
CA GLY A 367 28.62 21.55 -0.89
C GLY A 367 27.73 20.70 0.01
N GLU A 368 26.55 20.23 -0.39
CA GLU A 368 25.63 19.57 0.55
C GLU A 368 24.87 18.41 -0.10
N SER A 369 25.43 17.22 0.09
CA SER A 369 24.78 15.92 -0.10
C SER A 369 23.90 15.65 1.13
N LEU A 370 22.69 15.10 0.93
CA LEU A 370 21.78 14.65 2.00
C LEU A 370 22.34 13.51 2.87
N TRP A 371 23.54 13.04 2.56
CA TRP A 371 24.36 12.25 3.45
C TRP A 371 25.23 13.18 4.29
N ASP A 372 24.70 13.60 5.44
CA ASP A 372 25.57 14.09 6.51
C ASP A 372 26.58 13.00 6.85
N ARG A 373 27.85 13.23 6.48
CA ARG A 373 29.00 12.39 6.81
C ARG A 373 29.17 12.13 8.31
N ARG A 374 28.38 12.78 9.18
CA ARG A 374 28.39 12.55 10.63
C ARG A 374 27.65 11.30 11.10
N ASN A 375 26.77 10.70 10.29
CA ASN A 375 25.91 9.58 10.72
C ASN A 375 26.00 8.29 9.89
N VAL A 376 26.90 8.20 8.89
CA VAL A 376 27.50 6.89 8.61
C VAL A 376 28.51 6.67 9.73
N PRO A 377 28.51 5.56 10.47
CA PRO A 377 29.60 5.27 11.39
C PRO A 377 30.87 4.94 10.57
N VAL A 378 31.44 5.92 9.89
CA VAL A 378 32.88 5.96 9.63
C VAL A 378 33.48 6.75 10.78
N ARG A 379 33.31 6.21 12.00
CA ARG A 379 34.16 6.64 13.10
C ARG A 379 35.57 6.25 12.69
N ARG A 380 36.47 7.23 12.70
CA ARG A 380 37.87 6.95 12.91
C ARG A 380 37.94 6.09 14.20
N TRP A 381 38.21 4.79 14.00
CA TRP A 381 38.83 3.81 14.90
C TRP A 381 37.91 2.72 15.49
N ASN A 382 38.40 1.47 15.35
CA ASN A 382 37.88 0.16 15.77
C ASN A 382 36.51 -0.25 15.21
N MET A 383 36.53 -1.03 14.12
CA MET A 383 35.33 -1.60 13.50
C MET A 383 35.44 -3.12 13.37
N ASN A 384 34.38 -3.83 13.76
CA ASN A 384 34.20 -5.26 13.52
C ASN A 384 33.37 -5.46 12.24
N ILE A 385 33.99 -6.03 11.20
CA ILE A 385 33.34 -6.40 9.94
C ILE A 385 33.12 -7.91 9.91
N LEU A 386 31.90 -8.32 9.58
CA LEU A 386 31.52 -9.72 9.43
C LEU A 386 31.10 -10.03 7.99
N PHE A 387 31.72 -11.02 7.38
CA PHE A 387 31.25 -11.58 6.11
C PHE A 387 30.32 -12.76 6.33
N VAL A 388 29.19 -12.81 5.62
CA VAL A 388 28.21 -13.89 5.74
C VAL A 388 27.91 -14.57 4.40
N CYS A 389 28.05 -15.89 4.37
CA CYS A 389 27.56 -16.74 3.28
C CYS A 389 26.78 -17.95 3.83
N THR A 390 26.49 -18.95 2.99
CA THR A 390 25.79 -20.17 3.44
C THR A 390 26.62 -20.99 4.44
N GLY A 391 27.74 -21.58 4.01
CA GLY A 391 28.48 -22.58 4.79
C GLY A 391 29.74 -22.09 5.49
N ASN A 392 30.14 -20.82 5.30
CA ASN A 392 31.39 -20.25 5.81
C ASN A 392 32.68 -21.01 5.45
N THR A 393 32.70 -21.62 4.26
CA THR A 393 33.85 -22.38 3.75
C THR A 393 34.41 -21.87 2.42
N CYS A 394 33.63 -21.08 1.67
CA CYS A 394 34.03 -20.51 0.37
C CYS A 394 34.02 -18.98 0.41
N ARG A 395 32.90 -18.36 0.01
CA ARG A 395 32.81 -16.91 -0.25
C ARG A 395 33.17 -16.02 0.95
N SER A 396 32.57 -16.26 2.13
CA SER A 396 32.82 -15.40 3.30
C SER A 396 34.21 -15.58 3.89
N SER A 397 34.79 -16.79 3.83
CA SER A 397 36.18 -17.02 4.24
C SER A 397 37.19 -16.43 3.25
N MET A 398 36.86 -16.42 1.95
CA MET A 398 37.68 -15.71 0.95
C MET A 398 37.65 -14.20 1.19
N ALA A 399 36.45 -13.62 1.38
CA ALA A 399 36.30 -12.20 1.66
C ALA A 399 37.01 -11.76 2.94
N GLU A 400 36.98 -12.58 4.01
CA GLU A 400 37.75 -12.33 5.22
C GLU A 400 39.26 -12.30 4.95
N GLY A 401 39.78 -13.30 4.23
CA GLY A 401 41.21 -13.37 3.90
C GLY A 401 41.68 -12.21 3.03
N ILE A 402 40.91 -11.88 1.98
CA ILE A 402 41.20 -10.78 1.05
C ILE A 402 41.17 -9.44 1.78
N LEU A 403 40.14 -9.17 2.59
CA LEU A 403 40.06 -7.89 3.29
C LEU A 403 41.21 -7.74 4.30
N LYS A 404 41.56 -8.80 5.06
CA LYS A 404 42.73 -8.78 5.96
C LYS A 404 44.02 -8.47 5.22
N PHE A 405 44.21 -9.06 4.04
CA PHE A 405 45.36 -8.78 3.19
C PHE A 405 45.38 -7.32 2.72
N LEU A 406 44.28 -6.82 2.17
CA LEU A 406 44.17 -5.44 1.69
C LEU A 406 44.36 -4.42 2.83
N LEU A 407 43.82 -4.67 4.02
CA LEU A 407 44.03 -3.82 5.19
C LEU A 407 45.50 -3.72 5.57
N LYS A 408 46.22 -4.85 5.54
CA LYS A 408 47.67 -4.89 5.79
C LYS A 408 48.45 -4.10 4.74
N GLU A 409 48.15 -4.30 3.46
CA GLU A 409 48.82 -3.59 2.36
C GLU A 409 48.61 -2.06 2.42
N ASN A 410 47.48 -1.61 2.97
CA ASN A 410 47.15 -0.18 3.12
C ASN A 410 47.46 0.36 4.54
N ASN A 411 48.14 -0.41 5.41
CA ASN A 411 48.48 -0.04 6.79
C ASN A 411 47.28 0.39 7.66
N ILE A 412 46.15 -0.32 7.54
CA ILE A 412 44.92 -0.09 8.31
C ILE A 412 44.82 -1.13 9.43
N GLU A 413 45.06 -0.71 10.68
CA GLU A 413 45.16 -1.64 11.84
C GLU A 413 43.90 -1.67 12.73
N ASN A 414 42.94 -0.77 12.50
CA ASN A 414 41.78 -0.54 13.37
C ASN A 414 40.49 -1.22 12.88
N ILE A 415 40.60 -2.23 12.03
CA ILE A 415 39.47 -3.01 11.51
C ILE A 415 39.69 -4.49 11.80
N ASN A 416 38.81 -5.06 12.62
CA ASN A 416 38.75 -6.49 12.87
C ASN A 416 37.83 -7.13 11.83
N VAL A 417 38.32 -8.15 11.15
CA VAL A 417 37.54 -8.86 10.11
C VAL A 417 37.33 -10.29 10.54
N SER A 418 36.09 -10.75 10.39
CA SER A 418 35.70 -12.13 10.63
C SER A 418 34.63 -12.59 9.64
N SER A 419 34.33 -13.88 9.62
CA SER A 419 33.27 -14.43 8.78
C SER A 419 32.44 -15.48 9.53
N ALA A 420 31.21 -15.70 9.08
CA ALA A 420 30.29 -16.72 9.60
C ALA A 420 29.36 -17.23 8.49
N GLY A 421 28.57 -18.25 8.80
CA GLY A 421 27.66 -18.86 7.83
C GLY A 421 26.26 -19.07 8.39
N ILE A 422 25.24 -18.86 7.56
CA ILE A 422 23.83 -19.03 7.96
C ILE A 422 23.49 -20.51 8.23
N SER A 423 24.24 -21.44 7.65
CA SER A 423 24.10 -22.89 7.86
C SER A 423 25.48 -23.56 7.82
N ALA A 424 26.40 -23.06 8.64
CA ALA A 424 27.77 -23.56 8.70
C ALA A 424 27.88 -24.79 9.63
N PHE A 425 28.75 -25.72 9.25
CA PHE A 425 29.18 -26.79 10.14
C PHE A 425 30.39 -26.30 10.96
N GLU A 426 30.20 -26.16 12.28
CA GLU A 426 31.24 -25.67 13.19
C GLU A 426 32.56 -26.43 13.06
N GLY A 427 33.66 -25.67 12.93
CA GLY A 427 35.02 -26.21 12.85
C GLY A 427 35.44 -26.77 11.49
N GLN A 428 34.56 -26.76 10.48
CA GLN A 428 34.89 -27.20 9.12
C GLN A 428 36.00 -26.32 8.53
N GLN A 429 36.95 -26.92 7.79
CA GLN A 429 37.99 -26.16 7.11
C GLN A 429 37.42 -25.37 5.92
N ALA A 430 38.11 -24.30 5.53
CA ALA A 430 37.86 -23.66 4.23
C ALA A 430 37.98 -24.69 3.09
N ASN A 431 37.17 -24.49 2.06
CA ASN A 431 37.16 -25.35 0.89
C ASN A 431 38.54 -25.35 0.22
N GLU A 432 39.01 -26.51 -0.22
CA GLU A 432 40.34 -26.64 -0.84
C GLU A 432 40.54 -25.73 -2.06
N ASN A 433 39.50 -25.54 -2.87
CA ASN A 433 39.58 -24.67 -4.04
C ASN A 433 39.66 -23.19 -3.61
N ALA A 434 38.92 -22.79 -2.57
CA ALA A 434 39.02 -21.45 -1.99
C ALA A 434 40.43 -21.17 -1.41
N ILE A 435 41.05 -22.18 -0.77
CA ILE A 435 42.44 -22.11 -0.29
C ILE A 435 43.40 -21.95 -1.49
N LYS A 436 43.26 -22.78 -2.52
CA LYS A 436 44.16 -22.78 -3.69
C LYS A 436 44.14 -21.44 -4.43
N VAL A 437 42.96 -20.86 -4.69
CA VAL A 437 42.87 -19.58 -5.41
C VAL A 437 43.48 -18.42 -4.64
N LEU A 438 43.37 -18.42 -3.31
CA LEU A 438 43.95 -17.38 -2.47
C LEU A 438 45.45 -17.53 -2.22
N ILE A 439 45.96 -18.77 -2.12
CA ILE A 439 47.41 -19.03 -2.01
C ILE A 439 48.15 -18.42 -3.21
N ASN A 440 47.57 -18.48 -4.42
CA ASN A 440 48.16 -17.87 -5.62
C ASN A 440 48.30 -16.35 -5.52
N LYS A 441 47.55 -15.69 -4.62
CA LYS A 441 47.63 -14.26 -4.30
C LYS A 441 48.42 -13.98 -3.01
N GLY A 442 49.06 -14.98 -2.42
CA GLY A 442 49.81 -14.84 -1.17
C GLY A 442 48.93 -14.78 0.09
N ILE A 443 47.66 -15.17 -0.01
CA ILE A 443 46.70 -15.15 1.09
C ILE A 443 46.45 -16.58 1.56
N ASP A 444 46.81 -16.90 2.80
CA ASP A 444 46.61 -18.24 3.37
C ASP A 444 45.41 -18.28 4.33
N ILE A 445 44.38 -19.02 3.95
CA ILE A 445 43.18 -19.29 4.76
C ILE A 445 43.07 -20.76 5.22
N LYS A 446 44.14 -21.56 5.13
CA LYS A 446 44.19 -22.98 5.57
C LYS A 446 43.66 -23.19 7.00
N ASN A 447 43.96 -22.24 7.89
CA ASN A 447 43.61 -22.32 9.29
C ASN A 447 42.20 -21.80 9.60
N HIS A 448 41.47 -21.32 8.58
CA HIS A 448 40.08 -20.91 8.73
C HIS A 448 39.22 -22.05 9.27
N LYS A 449 38.31 -21.71 10.17
CA LYS A 449 37.35 -22.61 10.77
C LYS A 449 35.96 -22.01 10.60
N ALA A 450 35.12 -22.72 9.86
CA ALA A 450 33.74 -22.33 9.65
C ALA A 450 33.02 -22.25 10.99
N ARG A 451 32.21 -21.20 11.16
CA ARG A 451 31.35 -21.00 12.34
C ARG A 451 29.95 -20.58 11.94
N GLN A 452 28.98 -21.01 12.72
CA GLN A 452 27.58 -20.67 12.55
C GLN A 452 27.34 -19.21 12.92
N LEU A 453 26.54 -18.52 12.13
CA LEU A 453 26.07 -17.18 12.44
C LEU A 453 25.11 -17.26 13.62
N THR A 454 25.41 -16.52 14.68
CA THR A 454 24.59 -16.39 15.87
C THR A 454 24.17 -14.92 16.07
N GLU A 455 23.12 -14.71 16.85
CA GLU A 455 22.67 -13.37 17.23
C GLU A 455 23.77 -12.59 17.99
N GLU A 456 24.55 -13.27 18.84
CA GLU A 456 25.66 -12.65 19.58
C GLU A 456 26.74 -12.12 18.63
N ILE A 457 27.11 -12.90 17.60
CA ILE A 457 28.04 -12.45 16.56
C ILE A 457 27.48 -11.23 15.81
N ILE A 458 26.18 -11.23 15.48
CA ILE A 458 25.52 -10.11 14.79
C ILE A 458 25.52 -8.86 15.67
N LYS A 459 25.22 -9.00 16.96
CA LYS A 459 25.18 -7.92 17.94
C LYS A 459 26.54 -7.23 18.07
N ASP A 460 27.62 -8.00 18.18
CA ASP A 460 28.99 -7.50 18.40
C ASP A 460 29.70 -7.02 17.13
N THR A 461 29.02 -7.09 15.98
CA THR A 461 29.53 -6.63 14.69
C THR A 461 29.03 -5.23 14.37
N ASP A 462 29.89 -4.37 13.81
CA ASP A 462 29.55 -3.01 13.39
C ASP A 462 29.06 -2.94 11.94
N LEU A 463 29.54 -3.84 11.08
CA LEU A 463 29.12 -3.96 9.68
C LEU A 463 29.08 -5.43 9.23
N ILE A 464 27.95 -5.83 8.66
CA ILE A 464 27.71 -7.18 8.13
C ILE A 464 27.60 -7.09 6.61
N LEU A 465 28.49 -7.79 5.91
CA LEU A 465 28.54 -7.87 4.46
C LEU A 465 28.17 -9.28 4.00
N THR A 466 26.97 -9.42 3.44
CA THR A 466 26.45 -10.69 2.95
C THR A 466 26.84 -10.92 1.48
N MET A 467 26.96 -12.19 1.10
CA MET A 467 27.28 -12.53 -0.30
C MET A 467 26.08 -12.40 -1.24
N THR A 468 24.85 -12.45 -0.72
CA THR A 468 23.62 -12.36 -1.53
C THR A 468 22.54 -11.60 -0.78
N ASP A 469 21.55 -11.09 -1.52
CA ASP A 469 20.34 -10.48 -0.98
C ASP A 469 19.51 -11.51 -0.18
N GLY A 470 19.54 -12.79 -0.58
CA GLY A 470 18.94 -13.87 0.20
C GLY A 470 19.54 -13.99 1.61
N HIS A 471 20.86 -13.95 1.74
CA HIS A 471 21.52 -13.94 3.05
C HIS A 471 21.17 -12.68 3.86
N LYS A 472 21.12 -11.50 3.21
CA LYS A 472 20.73 -10.24 3.84
C LYS A 472 19.32 -10.34 4.42
N LYS A 473 18.35 -10.80 3.62
CA LYS A 473 16.95 -11.00 4.02
C LYS A 473 16.80 -11.96 5.19
N ILE A 474 17.57 -13.05 5.23
CA ILE A 474 17.53 -13.99 6.36
C ILE A 474 17.92 -13.27 7.66
N ILE A 475 19.00 -12.49 7.65
CA ILE A 475 19.46 -11.74 8.82
C ILE A 475 18.45 -10.65 9.20
N THR A 476 18.03 -9.82 8.25
CA THR A 476 17.15 -8.68 8.53
C THR A 476 15.71 -9.07 8.85
N SER A 477 15.26 -10.25 8.42
CA SER A 477 13.96 -10.80 8.83
C SER A 477 14.02 -11.41 10.23
N ALA A 478 15.15 -12.05 10.58
CA ALA A 478 15.32 -12.66 11.90
C ALA A 478 15.58 -11.62 12.99
N LEU A 479 16.35 -10.57 12.70
CA LEU A 479 16.73 -9.51 13.64
C LEU A 479 16.62 -8.11 12.97
N PRO A 480 15.39 -7.58 12.81
CA PRO A 480 15.16 -6.33 12.10
C PRO A 480 15.88 -5.11 12.68
N GLU A 481 16.13 -5.10 13.99
CA GLU A 481 16.82 -4.02 14.71
C GLU A 481 18.28 -3.82 14.30
N TYR A 482 18.91 -4.79 13.63
CA TYR A 482 20.27 -4.69 13.11
C TYR A 482 20.32 -4.45 11.60
N SER A 483 19.19 -4.15 10.95
CA SER A 483 19.13 -4.02 9.48
C SER A 483 19.96 -2.86 8.93
N ASP A 484 20.22 -1.84 9.75
CA ASP A 484 21.03 -0.66 9.41
C ASP A 484 22.52 -0.96 9.24
N LYS A 485 22.98 -2.12 9.71
CA LYS A 485 24.37 -2.58 9.56
C LYS A 485 24.53 -3.80 8.64
N VAL A 486 23.50 -4.22 7.90
CA VAL A 486 23.54 -5.40 7.01
C VAL A 486 23.38 -4.99 5.55
N TYR A 487 24.39 -5.28 4.73
CA TYR A 487 24.41 -4.98 3.31
C TYR A 487 24.92 -6.18 2.52
N THR A 488 24.60 -6.28 1.23
CA THR A 488 25.40 -7.18 0.37
C THR A 488 26.77 -6.55 0.10
N LEU A 489 27.79 -7.36 -0.17
CA LEU A 489 29.14 -6.83 -0.46
C LEU A 489 29.14 -5.85 -1.64
N LYS A 490 28.44 -6.19 -2.73
CA LYS A 490 28.30 -5.31 -3.90
C LYS A 490 27.50 -4.06 -3.58
N GLU A 491 26.40 -4.20 -2.83
CA GLU A 491 25.59 -3.06 -2.39
C GLU A 491 26.44 -2.06 -1.59
N TYR A 492 27.22 -2.55 -0.61
CA TYR A 492 28.06 -1.70 0.21
C TYR A 492 29.19 -1.04 -0.58
N ALA A 493 29.84 -1.76 -1.51
CA ALA A 493 30.88 -1.21 -2.37
C ALA A 493 30.36 -0.07 -3.27
N LEU A 494 29.15 -0.21 -3.81
CA LEU A 494 28.48 0.84 -4.58
C LEU A 494 28.16 2.06 -3.71
N ILE A 495 27.64 1.83 -2.50
CA ILE A 495 27.31 2.89 -1.53
C ILE A 495 28.54 3.74 -1.20
N VAL A 496 29.65 3.10 -0.82
CA VAL A 496 30.84 3.86 -0.37
C VAL A 496 31.57 4.56 -1.51
N ASN A 497 31.34 4.17 -2.77
CA ASN A 497 31.91 4.80 -3.95
C ASN A 497 30.96 5.77 -4.67
N ASN A 498 29.74 5.97 -4.16
CA ASN A 498 28.68 6.75 -4.80
C ASN A 498 28.37 6.30 -6.23
N GLU A 499 28.45 4.98 -6.49
CA GLU A 499 28.14 4.37 -7.78
C GLU A 499 26.65 4.00 -7.85
N ARG A 500 26.01 4.11 -9.03
CA ARG A 500 24.57 3.84 -9.21
C ARG A 500 24.28 2.35 -9.41
N THR A 501 23.17 1.88 -8.87
CA THR A 501 22.61 0.53 -9.10
C THR A 501 21.64 0.54 -10.28
N GLU A 502 22.13 0.59 -11.52
CA GLU A 502 21.28 0.40 -12.70
C GLU A 502 21.55 -1.01 -13.29
N ASN A 503 20.58 -1.94 -13.15
CA ASN A 503 20.55 -3.27 -13.78
C ASN A 503 21.72 -4.25 -13.49
N ILE A 504 22.28 -4.26 -12.27
CA ILE A 504 23.37 -5.17 -11.91
C ILE A 504 22.94 -6.07 -10.74
N SER A 505 23.17 -7.38 -10.87
CA SER A 505 22.98 -8.33 -9.76
C SER A 505 23.93 -8.00 -8.60
N LEU A 506 23.35 -7.81 -7.42
CA LEU A 506 24.06 -7.53 -6.17
C LEU A 506 24.57 -8.80 -5.46
N ASP A 507 24.35 -9.97 -6.07
CA ASP A 507 24.74 -11.26 -5.53
C ASP A 507 26.13 -11.68 -6.02
N ILE A 508 26.84 -12.39 -5.15
CA ILE A 508 28.05 -13.14 -5.43
C ILE A 508 27.67 -14.62 -5.41
N GLU A 509 27.64 -15.21 -6.60
CA GLU A 509 27.23 -16.58 -6.87
C GLU A 509 28.06 -17.59 -6.08
N ASP A 510 27.45 -18.70 -5.67
CA ASP A 510 28.12 -19.71 -4.84
C ASP A 510 29.01 -20.65 -5.67
N PRO A 511 30.35 -20.67 -5.46
CA PRO A 511 31.22 -21.58 -6.20
C PRO A 511 31.24 -23.00 -5.61
N TYR A 512 30.50 -23.27 -4.52
CA TYR A 512 30.53 -24.58 -3.86
C TYR A 512 30.22 -25.74 -4.83
N GLY A 513 31.09 -26.76 -4.85
CA GLY A 513 30.98 -27.90 -5.76
C GLY A 513 31.34 -27.61 -7.23
N MET A 514 31.70 -26.38 -7.58
CA MET A 514 32.11 -26.00 -8.94
C MET A 514 33.62 -26.19 -9.17
N ASN A 515 34.04 -26.02 -10.42
CA ASN A 515 35.45 -26.14 -10.81
C ASN A 515 36.29 -24.94 -10.29
N ILE A 516 37.62 -25.10 -10.30
CA ILE A 516 38.57 -24.08 -9.80
C ILE A 516 38.40 -22.71 -10.46
N LYS A 517 38.03 -22.67 -11.76
CA LYS A 517 37.85 -21.41 -12.49
C LYS A 517 36.69 -20.59 -11.94
N THR A 518 35.59 -21.22 -11.53
CA THR A 518 34.47 -20.51 -10.89
C THR A 518 34.87 -19.94 -9.52
N TYR A 519 35.79 -20.60 -8.79
CA TYR A 519 36.35 -20.03 -7.57
C TYR A 519 37.20 -18.79 -7.87
N GLU A 520 38.02 -18.81 -8.94
CA GLU A 520 38.81 -17.65 -9.38
C GLU A 520 37.90 -16.48 -9.79
N GLU A 521 36.83 -16.73 -10.54
CA GLU A 521 35.85 -15.70 -10.92
C GLU A 521 35.16 -15.09 -9.69
N THR A 522 34.73 -15.93 -8.74
CA THR A 522 34.12 -15.50 -7.48
C THR A 522 35.09 -14.67 -6.64
N GLU A 523 36.33 -15.13 -6.53
CA GLU A 523 37.40 -14.48 -5.79
C GLU A 523 37.71 -13.09 -6.39
N ASN A 524 37.89 -12.99 -7.70
CA ASN A 524 38.11 -11.71 -8.39
C ASN A 524 36.95 -10.73 -8.17
N MET A 525 35.70 -11.21 -8.19
CA MET A 525 34.53 -10.36 -7.91
C MET A 525 34.56 -9.81 -6.47
N ILE A 526 34.92 -10.65 -5.50
CA ILE A 526 35.04 -10.26 -4.09
C ILE A 526 36.17 -9.23 -3.94
N GLU A 527 37.35 -9.49 -4.50
CA GLU A 527 38.50 -8.58 -4.43
C GLU A 527 38.22 -7.23 -5.08
N GLU A 528 37.53 -7.20 -6.23
CA GLU A 528 37.14 -5.95 -6.89
C GLU A 528 36.29 -5.08 -5.97
N GLN A 529 35.27 -5.65 -5.32
CA GLN A 529 34.39 -4.90 -4.43
C GLN A 529 35.11 -4.45 -3.15
N LEU A 530 35.95 -5.30 -2.58
CA LEU A 530 36.72 -4.94 -1.38
C LEU A 530 37.77 -3.86 -1.68
N SER A 531 38.40 -3.91 -2.84
CA SER A 531 39.33 -2.86 -3.29
C SER A 531 38.64 -1.52 -3.45
N LYS A 532 37.40 -1.52 -3.97
CA LYS A 532 36.55 -0.32 -4.03
C LYS A 532 36.22 0.21 -2.62
N ILE A 533 35.94 -0.68 -1.67
CA ILE A 533 35.64 -0.29 -0.29
C ILE A 533 36.88 0.33 0.38
N ILE A 534 38.05 -0.31 0.28
CA ILE A 534 39.30 0.21 0.85
C ILE A 534 39.67 1.57 0.26
N LYS A 535 39.57 1.74 -1.06
CA LYS A 535 39.82 3.04 -1.72
C LYS A 535 38.87 4.14 -1.26
N ALA A 536 37.65 3.80 -0.86
CA ALA A 536 36.69 4.75 -0.31
C ALA A 536 37.04 5.13 1.14
N LEU A 537 37.58 4.18 1.92
CA LEU A 537 38.04 4.40 3.30
C LEU A 537 39.30 5.29 3.35
N ASP A 538 40.22 5.16 2.39
CA ASP A 538 41.44 5.98 2.31
C ASP A 538 41.20 7.45 1.88
N LYS A 539 40.03 7.76 1.30
CA LYS A 539 39.67 9.10 0.83
C LYS A 539 39.00 9.98 1.90
N GLN A 540 38.90 9.50 3.15
CA GLN A 540 38.26 10.17 4.29
C GLN A 540 39.27 10.36 5.44
#